data_AF-A0A1A8K540-F1
#
_entry.id   AF-A0A1A8K540-F1
#
_cell.length_a   1.000
_cell.length_b   1.000
_cell.length_c   1.000
_cell.angle_alpha   90.00
_cell.angle_beta   90.00
_cell.angle_gamma   90.00
#
_symmetry.space_group_name_H-M   'P 1'
#
loop_
_entity.id
_entity.type
_entity.pdbx_description
1 polymer ?
#
loop_
_entity_poly.entity_id
_entity_poly.type
_entity_poly.pdbx_seq_one_letter_code
_entity_poly.pdbx_strand_id
1 'polypeptide(L)'
;VLRNFYSCTIESILTGNIITWFGNSTMQDRRALQRVIRSAEHTIRSELPDLHSIYSRRCWTKAGKIVKDLSHPNNRLFSLLRSGKRFRSLKTNTERLRRSFFPQAIRSLNHTTT
;
A
#
# COMPACT_ATOMS: atom_id res chain seq x y z
N VAL A 1 5.02 11.57 22.77
CA VAL A 1 4.69 12.68 21.83
C VAL A 1 5.53 12.63 20.55
N LEU A 2 6.87 12.65 20.63
CA LEU A 2 7.74 12.63 19.43
C LEU A 2 7.48 11.43 18.49
N ARG A 3 7.40 10.21 19.02
CA ARG A 3 7.13 9.02 18.21
C ARG A 3 5.88 9.19 17.33
N ASN A 4 4.76 9.57 17.93
CA ASN A 4 3.51 9.79 17.19
C ASN A 4 3.63 10.94 16.18
N PHE A 5 4.33 12.03 16.52
CA PHE A 5 4.56 13.15 15.61
C PHE A 5 5.36 12.71 14.37
N TYR A 6 6.48 12.02 14.54
CA TYR A 6 7.30 11.54 13.43
C TYR A 6 6.60 10.43 12.63
N SER A 7 5.94 9.48 13.30
CA SER A 7 5.11 8.48 12.62
C SER A 7 4.02 9.13 11.79
N CYS A 8 3.22 10.04 12.36
CA CYS A 8 2.16 10.73 11.63
C CYS A 8 2.69 11.63 10.50
N THR A 9 3.83 12.30 10.68
CA THR A 9 4.40 13.20 9.67
C THR A 9 4.97 12.42 8.49
N ILE A 10 5.72 11.35 8.75
CA ILE A 10 6.20 10.42 7.72
C ILE A 10 4.99 9.79 7.02
N GLU A 11 3.99 9.34 7.77
CA GLU A 11 2.75 8.78 7.22
C GLU A 11 1.87 9.82 6.48
N SER A 12 1.98 11.11 6.78
CA SER A 12 1.22 12.15 6.08
C SER A 12 1.94 12.56 4.79
N ILE A 13 3.22 12.90 4.89
CA ILE A 13 4.03 13.47 3.81
C ILE A 13 4.41 12.41 2.77
N LEU A 14 4.82 11.21 3.18
CA LEU A 14 5.10 10.13 2.23
C LEU A 14 3.81 9.54 1.65
N THR A 15 2.68 9.64 2.35
CA THR A 15 1.56 8.72 2.14
C THR A 15 0.21 9.36 1.81
N GLY A 16 0.19 10.68 1.58
CA GLY A 16 -0.91 11.37 0.87
C GLY A 16 -1.29 10.72 -0.47
N ASN A 17 -0.39 9.92 -1.06
CA ASN A 17 -0.72 9.06 -2.20
C ASN A 17 0.24 7.87 -2.42
N ILE A 18 0.83 7.28 -1.37
CA ILE A 18 1.87 6.21 -1.53
C ILE A 18 1.41 5.05 -2.44
N ILE A 19 0.11 4.76 -2.43
CA ILE A 19 -0.50 3.71 -3.22
C ILE A 19 -0.43 3.92 -4.74
N THR A 20 -0.23 5.14 -5.24
CA THR A 20 -0.16 5.42 -6.69
C THR A 20 1.26 5.35 -7.25
N TRP A 21 2.25 5.78 -6.48
CA TRP A 21 3.64 5.88 -6.94
C TRP A 21 4.52 4.72 -6.45
N PHE A 22 4.27 4.14 -5.27
CA PHE A 22 5.19 3.17 -4.66
C PHE A 22 5.44 1.95 -5.55
N GLY A 23 4.37 1.40 -6.13
CA GLY A 23 4.51 0.24 -7.00
C GLY A 23 5.42 0.50 -8.22
N ASN A 24 5.41 1.73 -8.73
CA ASN A 24 6.21 2.15 -9.89
C ASN A 24 7.58 2.75 -9.53
N SER A 25 7.84 3.04 -8.25
CA SER A 25 9.13 3.57 -7.78
C SER A 25 10.29 2.59 -8.03
N THR A 26 11.47 3.16 -8.27
CA THR A 26 12.70 2.39 -8.45
C THR A 26 13.23 1.89 -7.11
N MET A 27 14.18 0.94 -7.15
CA MET A 27 14.84 0.49 -5.92
C MET A 27 15.65 1.62 -5.26
N GLN A 28 16.20 2.52 -6.07
CA GLN A 28 16.94 3.69 -5.65
C GLN A 28 16.05 4.64 -4.85
N ASP A 29 14.85 4.94 -5.36
CA ASP A 29 13.86 5.79 -4.68
C ASP A 29 13.46 5.18 -3.33
N ARG A 30 13.15 3.89 -3.32
CA ARG A 30 12.76 3.16 -2.09
C ARG A 30 13.86 3.20 -1.04
N ARG A 31 15.11 3.01 -1.46
CA ARG A 31 16.27 3.11 -0.55
C ARG A 31 16.44 4.52 -0.01
N ALA A 32 16.26 5.56 -0.83
CA ALA A 32 16.34 6.94 -0.39
C ALA A 32 15.26 7.27 0.65
N LEU A 33 14.02 6.85 0.40
CA LEU A 33 12.91 7.04 1.34
C LEU A 33 13.09 6.23 2.63
N GLN A 34 13.60 5.00 2.55
CA GLN A 34 13.90 4.21 3.75
C GLN A 34 15.01 4.87 4.61
N ARG A 35 15.97 5.57 4.00
CA ARG A 35 16.96 6.34 4.77
C ARG A 35 16.32 7.46 5.58
N VAL A 36 15.31 8.14 5.04
CA VAL A 36 14.54 9.16 5.79
C VAL A 36 13.88 8.55 7.02
N ILE A 37 13.27 7.37 6.87
CA ILE A 37 12.67 6.64 8.00
C ILE A 37 13.76 6.30 9.04
N ARG A 38 14.90 5.76 8.61
CA ARG A 38 16.01 5.41 9.52
C ARG A 38 16.59 6.62 10.25
N SER A 39 16.70 7.76 9.58
CA SER A 39 17.13 9.01 10.22
C SER A 39 16.16 9.42 11.32
N ALA A 40 14.85 9.31 11.06
CA ALA A 40 13.84 9.58 12.08
C ALA A 40 13.91 8.59 13.25
N GLU A 41 14.07 7.28 12.98
CA GLU A 41 14.28 6.26 14.02
C GLU A 41 15.46 6.59 14.92
N HIS A 42 16.57 7.02 14.33
CA HIS A 42 17.76 7.41 15.07
C HIS A 42 17.51 8.64 15.95
N THR A 43 16.78 9.64 15.46
CA THR A 43 16.42 10.84 16.23
C THR A 43 15.52 10.51 17.41
N ILE A 44 14.52 9.64 17.23
CA ILE A 44 13.54 9.31 18.28
C ILE A 44 13.97 8.12 19.16
N ARG A 45 15.08 7.45 18.83
CA ARG A 45 15.58 6.23 19.51
C ARG A 45 14.51 5.14 19.61
N SER A 46 13.69 4.99 18.58
CA SER A 46 12.57 4.04 18.52
C SER A 46 12.33 3.58 17.09
N GLU A 47 11.92 2.33 16.94
CA GLU A 47 11.60 1.75 15.64
C GLU A 47 10.34 2.37 15.04
N LEU A 48 10.41 2.60 13.73
CA LEU A 48 9.31 3.07 12.90
C LEU A 48 8.94 1.99 11.87
N PRO A 49 7.68 1.96 11.40
CA PRO A 49 7.30 1.06 10.33
C PRO A 49 8.16 1.29 9.09
N ASP A 50 8.66 0.22 8.48
CA ASP A 50 9.41 0.33 7.23
C ASP A 50 8.50 0.80 6.07
N LEU A 51 9.13 1.31 5.01
CA LEU A 51 8.43 1.88 3.87
C LEU A 51 7.46 0.89 3.21
N HIS A 52 7.84 -0.39 3.14
CA HIS A 52 7.01 -1.43 2.54
C HIS A 52 5.82 -1.77 3.43
N SER A 53 6.00 -1.86 4.75
CA SER A 53 4.91 -2.05 5.70
C SER A 53 3.90 -0.90 5.65
N ILE A 54 4.37 0.35 5.54
CA ILE A 54 3.49 1.51 5.38
C ILE A 54 2.67 1.37 4.09
N TYR A 55 3.32 1.08 2.97
CA TYR A 55 2.64 0.86 1.69
C TYR A 55 1.60 -0.27 1.77
N SER A 56 1.98 -1.43 2.30
CA SER A 56 1.11 -2.61 2.38
C SER A 56 -0.11 -2.37 3.26
N ARG A 57 0.10 -1.78 4.45
CA ARG A 57 -1.00 -1.42 5.36
C ARG A 57 -1.98 -0.43 4.71
N ARG A 58 -1.46 0.58 4.00
CA ARG A 58 -2.29 1.59 3.31
C ARG A 58 -3.03 1.00 2.12
N CYS A 59 -2.36 0.17 1.34
CA CYS A 59 -2.94 -0.55 0.21
C CYS A 59 -4.12 -1.43 0.68
N TRP A 60 -3.89 -2.24 1.71
CA TRP A 60 -4.91 -3.11 2.30
C TRP A 60 -6.09 -2.31 2.86
N THR A 61 -5.82 -1.25 3.63
CA THR A 61 -6.87 -0.39 4.21
C THR A 61 -7.73 0.27 3.13
N LYS A 62 -7.10 0.80 2.07
CA LYS A 62 -7.83 1.45 0.97
C LYS A 62 -8.63 0.42 0.17
N ALA A 63 -8.06 -0.74 -0.13
CA ALA A 63 -8.74 -1.82 -0.84
C ALA A 63 -9.96 -2.32 -0.05
N GLY A 64 -9.81 -2.55 1.25
CA GLY A 64 -10.90 -2.94 2.14
C GLY A 64 -12.04 -1.91 2.18
N LYS A 65 -11.72 -0.60 2.18
CA LYS A 65 -12.74 0.46 2.06
C LYS A 65 -13.50 0.39 0.74
N ILE A 66 -12.79 0.21 -0.39
CA ILE A 66 -13.41 0.10 -1.71
C ILE A 66 -14.30 -1.14 -1.79
N VAL A 67 -13.85 -2.29 -1.28
CA VAL A 67 -14.61 -3.55 -1.28
C VAL A 67 -15.90 -3.42 -0.48
N LYS A 68 -15.86 -2.76 0.68
CA LYS A 68 -17.04 -2.55 1.55
C LYS A 68 -18.02 -1.52 0.98
N ASP A 69 -17.54 -0.55 0.21
CA ASP A 69 -18.36 0.48 -0.42
C ASP A 69 -18.89 0.02 -1.77
N LEU A 70 -20.14 -0.44 -1.78
CA LEU A 70 -20.82 -0.90 -3.00
C LEU A 70 -21.11 0.24 -4.00
N SER A 71 -21.15 1.49 -3.54
CA SER A 71 -21.38 2.66 -4.41
C SER A 71 -20.11 3.11 -5.14
N HIS A 72 -18.95 2.60 -4.72
CA HIS A 72 -17.67 3.00 -5.30
C HIS A 72 -17.56 2.56 -6.78
N PRO A 73 -17.18 3.46 -7.70
CA PRO A 73 -17.19 3.18 -9.15
C PRO A 73 -16.26 2.03 -9.56
N ASN A 74 -15.21 1.80 -8.77
CA ASN A 74 -14.25 0.72 -8.99
C ASN A 74 -14.45 -0.49 -8.08
N ASN A 75 -15.54 -0.58 -7.31
CA ASN A 75 -15.85 -1.75 -6.47
C ASN A 75 -15.87 -3.04 -7.32
N ARG A 76 -16.44 -2.97 -8.53
CA ARG A 76 -16.49 -4.08 -9.51
C ARG A 76 -15.15 -4.71 -9.87
N LEU A 77 -14.03 -3.99 -9.70
CA LEU A 77 -12.69 -4.55 -9.94
C LEU A 77 -12.32 -5.60 -8.88
N PHE A 78 -12.90 -5.51 -7.69
CA PHE A 78 -12.74 -6.46 -6.59
C PHE A 78 -13.84 -7.53 -6.61
N SER A 79 -13.94 -8.26 -7.72
CA SER A 79 -14.88 -9.38 -7.81
C SER A 79 -14.27 -10.66 -7.22
N LEU A 80 -15.04 -11.37 -6.39
CA LEU A 80 -14.63 -12.68 -5.89
C LEU A 80 -14.79 -13.77 -6.96
N LEU A 81 -13.95 -14.80 -6.87
CA LEU A 81 -14.14 -16.06 -7.60
C LEU A 81 -15.34 -16.83 -7.03
N ARG A 82 -15.83 -17.83 -7.75
CA ARG A 82 -16.98 -18.67 -7.32
C ARG A 82 -16.78 -19.31 -5.94
N SER A 83 -15.54 -19.56 -5.54
CA SER A 83 -15.21 -20.08 -4.22
C SER A 83 -15.44 -19.10 -3.07
N GLY A 84 -15.63 -17.80 -3.35
CA GLY A 84 -15.80 -16.75 -2.34
C GLY A 84 -14.52 -16.39 -1.57
N LYS A 85 -13.41 -17.11 -1.78
CA LYS A 85 -12.18 -16.97 -0.98
C LYS A 85 -11.13 -16.02 -1.57
N ARG A 86 -11.12 -15.85 -2.89
CA ARG A 86 -10.09 -15.08 -3.60
C ARG A 86 -10.74 -14.09 -4.55
N PHE A 87 -10.13 -12.91 -4.66
CA PHE A 87 -10.45 -11.92 -5.67
C PHE A 87 -9.87 -12.31 -7.03
N ARG A 88 -10.59 -11.96 -8.09
CA ARG A 88 -10.19 -12.16 -9.48
C ARG A 88 -9.02 -11.25 -9.81
N SER A 89 -7.91 -11.83 -10.25
CA SER A 89 -6.76 -11.08 -10.77
C SER A 89 -7.16 -10.23 -11.98
N LEU A 90 -6.68 -8.99 -12.02
CA LEU A 90 -6.84 -8.12 -13.18
C LEU A 90 -5.86 -8.51 -14.29
N LYS A 91 -6.33 -8.55 -15.53
CA LYS A 91 -5.46 -8.68 -16.70
C LYS A 91 -4.67 -7.38 -16.87
N THR A 92 -3.34 -7.49 -16.89
CA THR A 92 -2.45 -6.33 -17.05
C THR A 92 -1.50 -6.58 -18.22
N ASN A 93 -1.55 -5.72 -19.24
CA ASN A 93 -0.71 -5.85 -20.43
C ASN A 93 0.62 -5.09 -20.32
N THR A 94 0.78 -4.24 -19.30
CA THR A 94 2.00 -3.46 -19.08
C THR A 94 2.47 -3.59 -17.65
N GLU A 95 3.79 -3.51 -17.45
CA GLU A 95 4.39 -3.55 -16.12
C GLU A 95 3.95 -2.37 -15.26
N ARG A 96 3.78 -1.19 -15.88
CA ARG A 96 3.26 0.01 -15.22
C ARG A 96 1.86 -0.21 -14.64
N LEU A 97 0.95 -0.83 -15.41
CA LEU A 97 -0.38 -1.17 -14.91
C LEU A 97 -0.30 -2.27 -13.85
N ARG A 98 0.51 -3.32 -14.08
CA ARG A 98 0.72 -4.40 -13.10
C ARG A 98 1.19 -3.88 -11.75
N ARG A 99 2.01 -2.85 -11.75
CA ARG A 99 2.55 -2.19 -10.55
C ARG A 99 1.62 -1.15 -9.93
N SER A 100 0.53 -0.76 -10.58
CA SER A 100 -0.43 0.20 -10.03
C SER A 100 -1.25 -0.35 -8.86
N PHE A 101 -2.01 0.53 -8.20
CA PHE A 101 -2.79 0.23 -7.00
C PHE A 101 -3.70 -0.99 -7.15
N PHE A 102 -4.62 -1.03 -8.12
CA PHE A 102 -5.66 -2.08 -8.16
C PHE A 102 -5.09 -3.51 -8.31
N PRO A 103 -4.18 -3.80 -9.26
CA PRO A 103 -3.60 -5.14 -9.38
C PRO A 103 -2.73 -5.54 -8.19
N GLN A 104 -2.09 -4.57 -7.52
CA GLN A 104 -1.31 -4.82 -6.29
C GLN A 104 -2.23 -5.06 -5.09
N ALA A 105 -3.31 -4.30 -4.96
CA ALA A 105 -4.31 -4.44 -3.90
C ALA A 105 -4.99 -5.82 -3.94
N ILE A 106 -5.42 -6.26 -5.12
CA ILE A 106 -6.02 -7.59 -5.30
C ILE A 106 -5.05 -8.71 -4.93
N ARG A 107 -3.78 -8.59 -5.35
CA ARG A 107 -2.74 -9.55 -4.95
C ARG A 107 -2.53 -9.55 -3.45
N SER A 108 -2.41 -8.38 -2.84
CA SER A 108 -2.24 -8.24 -1.39
C SER A 108 -3.40 -8.89 -0.62
N LEU A 109 -4.65 -8.61 -0.99
CA LEU A 109 -5.83 -9.24 -0.38
C LEU A 109 -5.81 -10.77 -0.54
N ASN A 110 -5.43 -11.28 -1.71
CA ASN A 110 -5.35 -12.72 -1.96
C ASN A 110 -4.27 -13.44 -1.15
N HIS A 111 -3.19 -12.74 -0.79
CA HIS A 111 -2.12 -13.30 0.07
C HIS A 111 -2.50 -13.28 1.57
N THR A 112 -3.43 -12.44 2.00
CA THR A 112 -3.89 -12.39 3.40
C THR A 112 -5.01 -13.41 3.70
N THR A 113 -5.63 -14.00 2.68
CA THR A 113 -6.81 -14.89 2.82
C THR A 113 -6.46 -16.38 2.79
N THR A 114 -5.18 -16.74 2.95
CA THR A 114 -4.70 -18.11 3.19
C THR A 114 -4.47 -18.33 4.67
#